data_AF-A0A838HEP3-F1
#
_entry.id   AF-A0A838HEP3-F1
#
_cell.length_a   1.000
_cell.length_b   1.000
_cell.length_c   1.000
_cell.angle_alpha   90.00
_cell.angle_beta   90.00
_cell.angle_gamma   90.00
#
_symmetry.space_group_name_H-M   'P 1'
#
loop_
_entity.id
_entity.type
_entity.pdbx_description
1 polymer ?
#
loop_
_entity_poly.entity_id
_entity_poly.type
_entity_poly.pdbx_seq_one_letter_code
_entity_poly.pdbx_strand_id
1 'polypeptide(L)'
;LGLGPADLLVCYDELALPLARLRIRPGGSAAGHNGVRSIIDALGTQEFPRLRFGIGPEGRYSDQVRFVLAPFRKPELELVEEALPRAADAVATFCREGVEQAMSMFNREAPPPAVE
;
A
#
# COMPACT_ATOMS: atom_id res chain seq x y z
N LEU A 1 15.23 -3.19 21.29
CA LEU A 1 13.86 -2.79 20.92
C LEU A 1 12.85 -3.93 21.05
N GLY A 2 13.25 -5.21 20.90
CA GLY A 2 12.34 -6.34 21.19
C GLY A 2 11.14 -6.43 20.25
N LEU A 3 11.26 -5.84 19.06
CA LEU A 3 10.19 -5.76 18.06
C LEU A 3 9.99 -7.11 17.37
N GLY A 4 8.73 -7.47 17.15
CA GLY A 4 8.31 -8.64 16.39
C GLY A 4 7.67 -8.28 15.05
N PRO A 5 7.24 -9.29 14.27
CA PRO A 5 6.56 -9.08 12.98
C PRO A 5 5.32 -8.19 13.06
N ALA A 6 4.58 -8.21 14.18
CA ALA A 6 3.41 -7.37 14.38
C ALA A 6 3.74 -5.88 14.54
N ASP A 7 4.98 -5.54 14.90
CA ASP A 7 5.46 -4.15 15.04
C ASP A 7 6.02 -3.59 13.72
N LEU A 8 6.11 -4.43 12.67
CA LEU A 8 6.62 -4.06 11.37
C LEU A 8 5.46 -3.68 10.43
N LEU A 9 5.49 -2.47 9.89
CA LEU A 9 4.65 -2.07 8.78
C LEU A 9 5.46 -2.01 7.48
N VAL A 10 5.11 -2.85 6.51
CA VAL A 10 5.71 -2.79 5.16
C VAL A 10 4.83 -1.95 4.23
N CYS A 11 5.36 -0.84 3.73
CA CYS A 11 4.69 0.03 2.77
C CYS A 11 5.22 -0.26 1.36
N TYR A 12 4.34 -0.52 0.39
CA TYR A 12 4.75 -0.87 -0.97
C TYR A 12 3.65 -0.57 -2.00
N ASP A 13 4.05 -0.51 -3.27
CA ASP A 13 3.16 -0.30 -4.41
C ASP A 13 2.37 -1.57 -4.79
N GLU A 14 1.11 -1.41 -5.15
CA GLU A 14 0.20 -2.53 -5.40
C GLU A 14 -0.54 -2.39 -6.73
N LEU A 15 -0.20 -3.27 -7.67
CA LEU A 15 -0.81 -3.33 -9.00
C LEU A 15 -2.28 -3.73 -8.98
N ALA A 16 -2.72 -4.53 -8.00
CA ALA A 16 -4.10 -4.98 -7.92
C ALA A 16 -5.07 -3.93 -7.34
N LEU A 17 -4.56 -2.79 -6.86
CA LEU A 17 -5.36 -1.70 -6.34
C LEU A 17 -5.32 -0.52 -7.32
N PRO A 18 -6.47 0.12 -7.61
CA PRO A 18 -6.51 1.34 -8.40
C PRO A 18 -5.51 2.39 -7.88
N LEU A 19 -5.00 3.23 -8.78
CA LEU A 19 -4.10 4.33 -8.44
C LEU A 19 -4.60 5.12 -7.22
N ALA A 20 -3.68 5.48 -6.33
CA ALA A 20 -3.92 6.26 -5.11
C ALA A 20 -4.81 5.57 -4.05
N ARG A 21 -5.30 4.35 -4.29
CA ARG A 21 -6.09 3.60 -3.32
C ARG A 21 -5.22 2.98 -2.24
N LEU A 22 -5.52 3.28 -0.98
CA LEU A 22 -4.84 2.68 0.17
C LEU A 22 -5.55 1.42 0.64
N ARG A 23 -4.78 0.41 1.05
CA ARG A 23 -5.30 -0.75 1.76
C ARG A 23 -4.29 -1.28 2.77
N ILE A 24 -4.71 -1.34 4.03
CA ILE A 24 -3.97 -1.97 5.12
C ILE A 24 -4.46 -3.41 5.30
N ARG A 25 -3.50 -4.32 5.52
CA ARG A 25 -3.74 -5.74 5.85
C ARG A 25 -2.82 -6.16 7.02
N PRO A 26 -3.26 -7.06 7.92
CA PRO A 26 -2.42 -7.55 9.02
C PRO A 26 -1.40 -8.61 8.58
N GLY A 27 -1.56 -9.18 7.37
CA GLY A 27 -0.67 -10.19 6.81
C GLY A 27 -1.15 -10.62 5.41
N GLY A 28 -0.53 -11.67 4.87
CA GLY A 28 -0.91 -12.30 3.61
C GLY A 28 0.26 -12.67 2.71
N SER A 29 -0.02 -13.29 1.55
CA SER A 29 1.03 -13.71 0.62
C SER A 29 1.70 -12.54 -0.09
N ALA A 30 2.79 -12.81 -0.80
CA ALA A 30 3.47 -11.79 -1.59
C ALA A 30 2.68 -11.31 -2.82
N ALA A 31 1.65 -12.05 -3.25
CA ALA A 31 0.85 -11.76 -4.45
C ALA A 31 1.69 -11.40 -5.70
N GLY A 32 2.87 -12.03 -5.86
CA GLY A 32 3.79 -11.75 -6.97
C GLY A 32 4.80 -10.62 -6.71
N HIS A 33 4.65 -9.83 -5.65
CA HIS A 33 5.58 -8.74 -5.33
C HIS A 33 6.92 -9.26 -4.80
N ASN A 34 8.00 -9.00 -5.54
CA ASN A 34 9.34 -9.54 -5.25
C ASN A 34 9.91 -9.06 -3.90
N GLY A 35 9.75 -7.77 -3.56
CA GLY A 35 10.20 -7.22 -2.27
C GLY A 35 9.50 -7.86 -1.07
N VAL A 36 8.17 -7.94 -1.09
CA VAL A 36 7.38 -8.63 -0.07
C VAL A 36 7.77 -10.11 0.07
N ARG A 37 8.01 -10.82 -1.05
CA ARG A 37 8.51 -12.20 -0.99
C ARG A 37 9.84 -12.29 -0.25
N SER A 38 10.79 -11.41 -0.58
CA SER A 38 12.08 -11.36 0.11
C SER A 38 11.94 -11.08 1.62
N ILE A 39 10.98 -10.25 2.03
CA ILE A 39 10.71 -9.97 3.45
C ILE A 39 10.12 -11.21 4.14
N ILE A 40 9.15 -11.88 3.52
CA ILE A 40 8.57 -13.14 4.02
C ILE A 40 9.67 -14.19 4.21
N ASP A 41 10.54 -14.36 3.22
CA ASP A 41 11.62 -15.35 3.27
C ASP A 41 12.62 -15.02 4.39
N ALA A 42 12.93 -13.74 4.61
CA ALA A 42 13.83 -13.30 5.67
C ALA A 42 13.22 -13.42 7.08
N LEU A 43 11.90 -13.17 7.22
CA LEU A 43 11.20 -13.23 8.50
C LEU A 43 10.68 -14.63 8.85
N GLY A 44 10.57 -15.53 7.86
CA GLY A 44 9.97 -16.85 8.02
C GLY A 44 8.45 -16.82 8.29
N THR A 45 7.78 -15.69 8.03
CA THR A 45 6.34 -15.52 8.30
C THR A 45 5.69 -14.51 7.35
N GLN A 46 4.38 -14.65 7.18
CA GLN A 46 3.51 -13.72 6.44
C GLN A 46 2.73 -12.78 7.37
N GLU A 47 2.85 -12.99 8.69
CA GLU A 47 2.10 -12.32 9.75
C GLU A 47 2.75 -10.98 10.13
N PHE A 48 2.84 -10.07 9.16
CA PHE A 48 3.27 -8.69 9.38
C PHE A 48 2.35 -7.70 8.66
N PRO A 49 1.97 -6.59 9.32
CA PRO A 49 1.17 -5.52 8.74
C PRO A 49 1.74 -4.91 7.46
N ARG A 50 0.84 -4.52 6.57
CA ARG A 50 1.17 -3.97 5.25
C ARG A 50 0.30 -2.78 4.91
N LEU A 51 0.91 -1.69 4.46
CA LEU A 51 0.23 -0.59 3.78
C LEU A 51 0.46 -0.73 2.27
N ARG A 52 -0.60 -1.09 1.55
CA ARG A 52 -0.59 -1.24 0.09
C ARG A 52 -1.03 0.08 -0.52
N PHE A 53 -0.16 0.68 -1.32
CA PHE A 53 -0.45 1.90 -2.08
C PHE A 53 -0.76 1.53 -3.53
N GLY A 54 -1.99 1.75 -3.96
CA GLY A 54 -2.43 1.36 -5.29
C GLY A 54 -1.72 2.14 -6.39
N ILE A 55 -1.20 1.40 -7.37
CA ILE A 55 -0.61 1.93 -8.61
C ILE A 55 -1.29 1.34 -9.84
N GLY A 56 -2.34 0.53 -9.65
CA GLY A 56 -3.00 -0.20 -10.71
C GLY A 56 -3.49 0.73 -11.82
N PRO A 57 -3.18 0.43 -13.08
CA PRO A 57 -3.56 1.26 -14.22
C PRO A 57 -5.06 1.22 -14.45
N GLU A 58 -5.59 2.28 -15.06
CA GLU A 58 -6.93 2.27 -15.65
C GLU A 58 -6.94 1.36 -16.89
N GLY A 59 -7.23 0.07 -16.69
CA GLY A 59 -7.37 -0.91 -17.77
C GLY A 59 -6.32 -2.01 -17.78
N ARG A 60 -6.18 -2.69 -18.94
CA ARG A 60 -5.27 -3.83 -19.08
C ARG A 60 -3.86 -3.34 -19.41
N TYR A 61 -2.90 -3.68 -18.55
CA TYR A 61 -1.49 -3.51 -18.81
C TYR A 61 -0.83 -4.88 -18.87
N SER A 62 -0.20 -5.20 -20.00
CA SER A 62 0.35 -6.54 -20.27
C SER A 62 1.74 -6.76 -19.69
N ASP A 63 2.52 -5.69 -19.49
CA ASP A 63 3.89 -5.76 -18.99
C ASP A 63 4.02 -5.09 -17.61
N GLN A 64 3.84 -5.91 -16.56
CA GLN A 64 3.91 -5.45 -15.18
C GLN A 64 5.31 -4.96 -14.79
N VAL A 65 6.37 -5.57 -15.34
CA VAL A 65 7.76 -5.20 -15.02
C VAL A 65 8.07 -3.80 -15.54
N ARG A 66 7.71 -3.53 -16.80
CA ARG A 66 7.88 -2.20 -17.38
C ARG A 66 7.04 -1.16 -16.65
N PHE A 67 5.83 -1.53 -16.21
CA PHE A 67 4.92 -0.62 -15.52
C PHE A 67 5.51 -0.11 -14.19
N VAL A 68 5.96 -1.02 -13.31
CA VAL A 68 6.47 -0.63 -11.97
C VAL A 68 7.79 0.14 -12.03
N LEU A 69 8.50 0.06 -13.16
CA LEU A 69 9.75 0.79 -13.39
C LEU A 69 9.53 2.11 -14.14
N ALA A 70 8.33 2.39 -14.64
CA ALA A 70 8.02 3.61 -15.35
C ALA A 70 7.70 4.75 -14.37
N PRO A 71 8.06 6.01 -14.70
CA PRO A 71 7.61 7.15 -13.91
C PRO A 71 6.10 7.37 -14.09
N PHE A 72 5.46 7.93 -13.07
CA PHE A 72 4.10 8.44 -13.18
C PHE A 72 4.01 9.55 -14.23
N ARG A 73 2.93 9.55 -15.00
CA ARG A 73 2.55 10.69 -15.84
C ARG A 73 2.05 11.83 -14.95
N LYS A 74 2.07 13.05 -15.48
CA LYS A 74 1.66 14.24 -14.73
C LYS A 74 0.29 14.09 -14.00
N PRO A 75 -0.79 13.63 -14.66
CA PRO A 75 -2.08 13.45 -13.97
C PRO A 75 -2.05 12.35 -12.90
N GLU A 76 -1.25 11.30 -13.12
CA GLU A 76 -1.10 10.22 -12.14
C GLU A 76 -0.31 10.68 -10.91
N LEU A 77 0.73 11.49 -11.14
CA LEU A 77 1.55 12.07 -10.08
C LEU A 77 0.74 13.02 -9.20
N GLU A 78 -0.14 13.85 -9.78
CA GLU A 78 -1.04 14.73 -9.03
C GLU A 78 -1.94 13.90 -8.08
N LEU A 79 -2.53 12.81 -8.56
CA LEU A 79 -3.33 11.90 -7.71
C LEU A 79 -2.51 11.21 -6.62
N VAL A 80 -1.26 10.84 -6.92
CA VAL A 80 -0.34 10.25 -5.94
C VAL A 80 0.00 11.26 -4.85
N GLU A 81 0.36 12.49 -5.24
CA GLU A 81 0.69 13.57 -4.31
C GLU A 81 -0.48 13.92 -3.39
N GLU A 82 -1.71 13.91 -3.90
CA GLU A 82 -2.93 14.09 -3.10
C GLU A 82 -3.16 12.96 -2.08
N ALA A 83 -2.78 11.72 -2.42
CA ALA A 83 -2.95 10.56 -1.53
C ALA A 83 -1.81 10.38 -0.50
N LEU A 84 -0.64 10.96 -0.73
CA LEU A 84 0.52 10.82 0.17
C LEU A 84 0.26 11.29 1.61
N PRO A 85 -0.39 12.45 1.88
CA PRO A 85 -0.74 12.85 3.23
C PRO A 85 -1.58 11.80 3.96
N ARG A 86 -2.58 11.23 3.27
CA ARG A 86 -3.44 10.17 3.83
C ARG A 86 -2.67 8.88 4.12
N ALA A 87 -1.68 8.54 3.28
CA ALA A 87 -0.79 7.40 3.53
C ALA A 87 0.13 7.65 4.73
N ALA A 88 0.64 8.87 4.88
CA ALA A 88 1.45 9.26 6.05
C ALA A 88 0.63 9.19 7.35
N ASP A 89 -0.62 9.67 7.33
CA ASP A 89 -1.54 9.54 8.47
C ASP A 89 -1.81 8.07 8.81
N ALA A 90 -1.97 7.19 7.81
CA ALA A 90 -2.13 5.76 8.02
C ALA A 90 -0.92 5.13 8.73
N VAL A 91 0.30 5.47 8.32
CA VAL A 91 1.53 5.03 8.99
C VAL A 91 1.58 5.56 10.42
N ALA A 92 1.25 6.84 10.62
CA ALA A 92 1.29 7.47 11.93
C ALA A 92 0.26 6.87 12.89
N THR A 93 -0.96 6.57 12.42
CA THR A 93 -1.98 5.84 13.20
C THR A 93 -1.54 4.42 13.51
N PHE A 94 -0.92 3.69 12.56
CA PHE A 94 -0.36 2.38 12.86
C PHE A 94 0.64 2.43 14.02
N CYS A 95 1.59 3.38 13.97
CA CYS A 95 2.62 3.53 15.00
C CYS A 95 2.05 3.87 16.39
N ARG A 96 0.91 4.58 16.45
CA ARG A 96 0.32 5.04 17.72
C ARG A 96 -0.77 4.12 18.26
N GLU A 97 -1.57 3.54 17.37
CA GLU A 97 -2.86 2.92 17.69
C GLU A 97 -2.96 1.47 17.16
N GLY A 98 -1.97 1.01 16.40
CA GLY A 98 -1.90 -0.36 15.90
C GLY A 98 -2.69 -0.61 14.60
N VAL A 99 -2.55 -1.84 14.09
CA VAL A 99 -3.04 -2.22 12.75
C VAL A 99 -4.56 -2.18 12.61
N GLU A 100 -5.31 -2.59 13.62
CA GLU A 100 -6.79 -2.65 13.57
C GLU A 100 -7.40 -1.25 13.41
N GLN A 101 -6.90 -0.29 14.18
CA GLN A 101 -7.38 1.09 14.13
C GLN A 101 -6.99 1.75 12.81
N ALA A 102 -5.75 1.55 12.36
CA ALA A 102 -5.32 2.02 11.05
C ALA A 102 -6.20 1.42 9.92
N MET A 103 -6.48 0.12 9.97
CA MET A 103 -7.40 -0.51 9.01
C MET A 103 -8.78 0.12 9.05
N SER A 104 -9.39 0.30 10.21
CA SER A 104 -10.73 0.88 10.35
C SER A 104 -10.84 2.27 9.71
N MET A 105 -9.82 3.10 9.85
CA MET A 105 -9.79 4.48 9.37
C MET A 105 -9.43 4.60 7.88
N PHE A 106 -8.47 3.81 7.40
CA PHE A 106 -7.83 4.01 6.09
C PHE A 106 -8.24 3.02 5.02
N ASN A 107 -8.91 1.92 5.36
CA ASN A 107 -9.43 0.97 4.37
C ASN A 107 -10.75 1.36 3.72
N ARG A 108 -11.43 2.38 4.26
CA ARG A 108 -12.67 2.92 3.69
C ARG A 108 -12.31 3.70 2.43
N GLU A 109 -13.13 3.55 1.38
CA GLU A 109 -13.00 4.37 0.18
C GLU A 109 -13.11 5.84 0.60
N ALA A 110 -12.15 6.66 0.18
CA ALA A 110 -12.38 8.09 0.16
C ALA A 110 -13.55 8.34 -0.80
N PRO A 111 -14.50 9.23 -0.47
CA PRO A 111 -15.51 9.63 -1.45
C PRO A 111 -14.78 10.07 -2.73
N PRO A 112 -15.31 9.76 -3.93
CA PRO A 112 -14.75 10.29 -5.15
C PRO A 112 -14.64 11.82 -5.02
N PRO A 113 -13.58 12.45 -5.56
CA PRO A 113 -13.50 13.89 -5.61
C PRO A 113 -14.79 14.42 -6.27
N ALA A 114 -15.40 15.43 -5.66
CA ALA A 114 -16.59 16.06 -6.22
C ALA A 114 -16.26 16.52 -7.64
N VAL A 115 -16.96 15.98 -8.62
CA VAL A 115 -16.89 16.44 -10.00
C VAL A 115 -17.73 17.72 -10.04
N GLU A 116 -17.07 18.88 -10.17
CA GLU A 116 -17.74 20.11 -10.66
C GLU A 116 -17.95 20.05 -12.17
#